data_AF-A0A2V8W4I9-F1
#
_entry.id   AF-A0A2V8W4I9-F1
#
_cell.length_a   1.000
_cell.length_b   1.000
_cell.length_c   1.000
_cell.angle_alpha   90.00
_cell.angle_beta   90.00
_cell.angle_gamma   90.00
#
_symmetry.space_group_name_H-M   'P 1'
#
loop_
_entity.id
_entity.type
_entity.pdbx_description
1 polymer ?
#
loop_
_entity_poly.entity_id
_entity_poly.type
_entity_poly.pdbx_seq_one_letter_code
_entity_poly.pdbx_strand_id
1 'polypeptide(L)' 'MRVLLPDGAEASADTILELLKKYKTIAVVGLSSNPMRPSHGVTEYMQCAGYRIIPVNPNETEVLGE' A
#
# COMPACT_ATOMS: atom_id res chain seq x y z
N MET A 1 4.03 0.34 -18.62
CA MET A 1 3.06 0.80 -17.60
C MET A 1 3.50 2.19 -17.18
N ARG A 2 2.73 3.24 -17.52
CA ARG A 2 3.05 4.62 -17.14
C ARG A 2 2.12 4.99 -15.99
N VAL A 3 2.71 5.30 -14.83
CA VAL A 3 1.95 5.73 -13.65
C VAL A 3 2.02 7.25 -13.63
N LEU A 4 0.86 7.89 -13.74
CA LEU A 4 0.73 9.33 -13.53
C LEU A 4 0.48 9.56 -12.05
N LEU A 5 1.30 10.41 -11.43
CA LEU A 5 1.19 10.77 -10.03
C LEU A 5 0.21 11.95 -9.88
N PRO A 6 -0.25 12.27 -8.66
CA PRO A 6 -1.02 13.50 -8.42
C PRO A 6 -0.31 14.70 -9.05
N ASP A 7 -1.08 15.66 -9.56
CA ASP A 7 -0.59 16.85 -10.26
C ASP A 7 0.02 16.61 -11.66
N GLY A 8 -0.15 15.41 -12.23
CA GLY A 8 0.28 15.09 -13.60
C GLY A 8 1.78 14.91 -13.76
N ALA A 9 2.51 14.81 -12.65
CA ALA A 9 3.94 14.57 -12.64
C ALA A 9 4.26 13.16 -13.17
N GLU A 10 5.29 13.07 -14.00
CA GLU A 10 5.80 11.80 -14.47
C GLU A 10 6.53 11.08 -13.33
N ALA A 11 6.24 9.79 -13.15
CA ALA A 11 6.84 9.00 -12.09
C ALA A 11 8.34 8.76 -12.36
N SER A 12 9.18 9.57 -11.73
CA SER A 12 10.62 9.28 -11.56
C SER A 12 10.87 8.54 -10.26
N ALA A 13 12.01 7.85 -10.13
CA ALA A 13 12.38 7.15 -8.90
C ALA A 13 12.41 8.11 -7.70
N ASP A 14 12.95 9.32 -7.88
CA ASP A 14 13.00 10.35 -6.85
C ASP A 14 11.59 10.80 -6.44
N THR A 15 10.70 11.04 -7.40
CA THR A 15 9.32 11.45 -7.09
C THR A 15 8.55 10.37 -6.34
N ILE A 16 8.71 9.09 -6.71
CA ILE A 16 8.07 7.97 -6.02
C ILE A 16 8.59 7.89 -4.57
N LEU A 17 9.91 8.01 -4.37
CA LEU A 17 10.52 7.96 -3.05
C LEU A 17 10.00 9.10 -2.16
N GLU A 18 9.91 10.32 -2.69
CA GLU A 18 9.38 11.47 -1.94
C GLU A 18 7.90 11.27 -1.56
N LEU A 19 7.09 10.69 -2.43
CA LEU A 19 5.70 10.35 -2.11
C LEU A 19 5.60 9.34 -0.96
N LEU A 20 6.37 8.25 -1.03
CA LEU A 20 6.38 7.22 0.02
C LEU A 20 6.96 7.75 1.34
N LYS A 21 7.90 8.70 1.29
CA LYS A 21 8.36 9.39 2.50
C LYS A 21 7.28 10.30 3.09
N LYS A 22 6.55 11.03 2.25
CA LYS A 22 5.54 12.01 2.66
C LYS A 22 4.25 11.36 3.16
N TYR A 23 3.74 10.37 2.46
CA TYR A 23 2.45 9.73 2.76
C TYR A 23 2.69 8.40 3.48
N LYS A 24 2.32 8.35 4.77
CA LYS A 24 2.51 7.17 5.63
C LYS A 24 1.27 6.31 5.80
N THR A 25 0.11 6.78 5.34
CA THR A 25 -1.15 6.02 5.39
C THR A 25 -1.52 5.58 3.99
N ILE A 26 -1.63 4.27 3.77
CA ILE A 26 -1.85 3.68 2.45
C ILE A 26 -3.07 2.76 2.52
N ALA A 27 -4.03 2.96 1.61
CA ALA A 27 -5.14 2.04 1.43
C ALA A 27 -4.73 0.90 0.49
N VAL A 28 -4.88 -0.35 0.95
CA VAL A 28 -4.56 -1.54 0.15
C VAL A 28 -5.87 -2.21 -0.29
N VAL A 29 -6.18 -2.05 -1.58
CA VAL A 29 -7.37 -2.65 -2.19
C VAL A 29 -7.12 -4.12 -2.48
N GLY A 30 -8.02 -4.98 -2.01
CA GLY A 30 -7.91 -6.43 -2.16
C GLY A 30 -6.99 -7.10 -1.15
N LEU A 31 -6.68 -6.44 -0.03
CA LEU A 31 -5.97 -7.08 1.07
C LEU A 31 -6.77 -8.30 1.57
N SER A 32 -6.07 -9.42 1.78
CA SER A 32 -6.67 -10.68 2.22
C SER A 32 -5.85 -11.27 3.35
N SER A 33 -6.54 -11.97 4.24
CA SER A 33 -5.96 -12.70 5.37
C SER A 33 -5.13 -13.92 4.95
N ASN A 34 -5.24 -14.36 3.68
CA ASN A 34 -4.49 -15.51 3.16
C ASN A 34 -3.00 -15.19 2.97
N PRO A 35 -2.07 -15.86 3.70
CA PRO A 35 -0.63 -15.60 3.60
C PRO A 35 -0.01 -15.93 2.25
N MET A 36 -0.65 -16.80 1.46
CA MET A 36 -0.17 -17.15 0.11
C MET A 36 -0.46 -16.06 -0.93
N ARG A 37 -1.31 -15.07 -0.59
CA ARG A 37 -1.62 -13.97 -1.51
C ARG A 37 -0.54 -12.89 -1.40
N PRO A 38 -0.01 -12.38 -2.53
CA PRO A 38 1.00 -11.32 -2.52
C PRO A 38 0.58 -10.08 -1.73
N SER A 39 -0.72 -9.76 -1.74
CA SER A 39 -1.28 -8.64 -0.96
C SER A 39 -1.00 -8.76 0.54
N HIS A 40 -0.94 -9.97 1.09
CA HIS A 40 -0.68 -10.20 2.51
C HIS A 40 0.78 -9.87 2.85
N GLY A 41 1.73 -10.52 2.16
CA GLY A 41 3.16 -10.32 2.44
C GLY A 41 3.67 -8.91 2.12
N VAL A 42 3.19 -8.29 1.04
CA VAL A 42 3.57 -6.90 0.72
C VAL A 42 3.07 -5.94 1.81
N THR A 43 1.85 -6.16 2.30
CA THR A 43 1.27 -5.29 3.34
C THR A 43 1.96 -5.47 4.68
N GLU A 44 2.26 -6.71 5.07
CA GLU A 44 3.04 -7.00 6.29
C GLU A 44 4.40 -6.31 6.25
N TYR A 45 5.09 -6.35 5.10
CA TYR A 45 6.35 -5.62 4.91
C TYR A 45 6.18 -4.11 5.06
N MET A 46 5.10 -3.55 4.50
CA MET A 46 4.80 -2.13 4.63
C MET A 46 4.50 -1.73 6.08
N GLN A 47 3.76 -2.54 6.84
CA GLN A 47 3.56 -2.31 8.28
C GLN A 47 4.88 -2.35 9.05
N CYS A 48 5.74 -3.34 8.76
CA CYS A 48 7.08 -3.43 9.34
C CYS A 48 7.95 -2.20 9.02
N ALA A 49 7.77 -1.61 7.84
CA ALA A 49 8.43 -0.38 7.43
C ALA A 49 7.80 0.91 8.03
N GLY A 50 6.79 0.77 8.91
CA GLY A 50 6.18 1.87 9.66
C GLY A 50 5.03 2.59 8.92
N TYR A 51 4.48 1.98 7.88
CA TYR A 51 3.27 2.52 7.23
C TYR A 51 2.01 2.08 7.97
N ARG A 52 1.05 3.00 8.09
CA ARG A 52 -0.31 2.67 8.53
C ARG A 52 -1.11 2.18 7.33
N ILE A 53 -1.78 1.04 7.46
CA ILE A 53 -2.51 0.44 6.35
C ILE A 53 -4.00 0.56 6.58
N ILE A 54 -4.76 0.87 5.52
CA ILE A 54 -6.22 0.80 5.54
C ILE A 54 -6.63 -0.36 4.61
N PRO A 55 -7.09 -1.50 5.14
CA PRO A 55 -7.57 -2.60 4.31
C PRO A 55 -8.84 -2.19 3.57
N VAL A 56 -8.90 -2.49 2.28
CA VAL A 56 -10.12 -2.32 1.48
C VAL A 56 -10.45 -3.63 0.80
N ASN A 57 -11.23 -4.47 1.48
CA ASN A 57 -11.79 -5.69 0.93
C ASN A 57 -13.16 -5.98 1.55
N PRO A 58 -14.27 -5.94 0.79
CA PRO A 58 -15.61 -6.20 1.33
C PRO A 58 -15.81 -7.60 1.92
N ASN A 59 -14.95 -8.56 1.58
CA ASN A 59 -15.07 -9.96 2.02
C ASN A 59 -14.26 -10.26 3.29
N GLU A 60 -13.46 -9.32 3.78
CA GLU A 60 -12.62 -9.48 4.96
C GLU A 60 -12.97 -8.37 5.95
N THR A 61 -13.14 -8.71 7.22
CA THR A 61 -13.47 -7.71 8.26
C THR A 61 -12.24 -7.14 8.95
N GLU A 62 -11.16 -7.90 9.04
CA GLU A 62 -9.90 -7.51 9.67
C GLU A 62 -8.75 -8.27 9.01
N VAL A 63 -7.65 -7.58 8.68
CA VAL A 63 -6.45 -8.21 8.15
C VAL A 63 -5.21 -7.54 8.72
N LEU A 64 -4.30 -8.32 9.32
CA LEU A 64 -3.06 -7.83 9.94
C LEU A 64 -3.30 -6.78 11.04
N GLY A 65 -4.41 -6.90 11.78
CA GLY A 65 -4.76 -6.01 12.89
C GLY A 65 -5.27 -4.63 12.47
N GLU A 66 -5.61 -4.45 11.19
CA GLU A 66 -6.26 -3.26 10.62
C GLU A 66 -7.66 -3.57 10.10
#